data_AF-A0A348NN92-F1
#
_entry.id   AF-A0A348NN92-F1
#
_cell.length_a   1.000
_cell.length_b   1.000
_cell.length_c   1.000
_cell.angle_alpha   90.00
_cell.angle_beta   90.00
_cell.angle_gamma   90.00
#
_symmetry.space_group_name_H-M   'P 1'
#
loop_
_entity.id
_entity.type
_entity.pdbx_description
1 polymer ?
#
loop_
_entity_poly.entity_id
_entity_poly.type
_entity_poly.pdbx_seq_one_letter_code
_entity_poly.pdbx_strand_id
1 'polypeptide(L)'
;MNAYAYKLHHVMPVPMLWVIRLFLLACIGVHIWAAISLTLDNRKARPQGYDQNKSVQATYAAKTMRMSGIILLAFIIFHIAHYTARIVPGKEYNEQIADVALVKHGEPVLHNGEVVMTFNVYDMMIDGFNVWWVSAFYIIATGLLCMHLTHGVSSMFQTVGLRNQLWRARLDRFARIYGVVVFLGFAVIPVAVMTGILKKTAPAVEAVEVIVEQLPQ
;
A
#
# COMPACT_ATOMS: atom_id res chain seq x y z
N MET A 1 14.70 2.53 7.54
CA MET A 1 13.48 1.69 7.42
C MET A 1 13.46 0.58 8.46
N ASN A 2 14.52 -0.24 8.56
CA ASN A 2 14.59 -1.36 9.51
C ASN A 2 14.53 -0.92 10.99
N ALA A 3 15.17 0.20 11.37
CA ALA A 3 15.03 0.78 12.71
C ALA A 3 13.60 1.25 13.05
N TYR A 4 12.83 1.68 12.04
CA TYR A 4 11.42 2.00 12.23
C TYR A 4 10.60 0.72 12.43
N ALA A 5 10.85 -0.33 11.64
CA ALA A 5 10.21 -1.63 11.82
C ALA A 5 10.48 -2.21 13.22
N TYR A 6 11.73 -2.20 13.67
CA TYR A 6 12.09 -2.66 15.02
C TYR A 6 11.38 -1.85 16.12
N LYS A 7 11.42 -0.51 16.03
CA LYS A 7 10.70 0.34 16.99
C LYS A 7 9.22 0.00 16.99
N LEU A 8 8.58 -0.10 15.81
CA LEU A 8 7.16 -0.39 15.67
C LEU A 8 6.77 -1.72 16.32
N HIS A 9 7.53 -2.79 16.08
CA HIS A 9 7.29 -4.11 16.66
C HIS A 9 7.57 -4.17 18.16
N HIS A 10 8.44 -3.30 18.66
CA HIS A 10 8.74 -3.21 20.09
C HIS A 10 7.74 -2.34 20.87
N VAL A 11 7.19 -1.25 20.28
CA VAL A 11 6.15 -0.44 20.93
C VAL A 11 4.73 -0.91 20.68
N MET A 12 4.45 -1.62 19.58
CA MET A 12 3.14 -2.24 19.34
C MET A 12 3.26 -3.76 19.38
N PRO A 13 2.65 -4.44 20.36
CA PRO A 13 2.69 -5.88 20.45
C PRO A 13 2.07 -6.49 19.17
N VAL A 14 2.67 -7.55 18.64
CA VAL A 14 2.26 -8.25 17.41
C VAL A 14 0.73 -8.49 17.30
N PRO A 15 0.00 -8.81 18.38
CA PRO A 15 -1.47 -8.89 18.36
C PRO A 15 -2.19 -7.62 17.89
N MET A 16 -1.67 -6.43 18.19
CA MET A 16 -2.28 -5.15 17.82
C MET A 16 -2.25 -4.93 16.30
N LEU A 17 -1.16 -5.30 15.62
CA LEU A 17 -1.07 -5.22 14.16
C LEU A 17 -2.08 -6.15 13.49
N TRP A 18 -2.35 -7.31 14.07
CA TRP A 18 -3.39 -8.22 13.62
C TRP A 18 -4.80 -7.64 13.78
N VAL A 19 -5.09 -7.00 14.92
CA VAL A 19 -6.37 -6.32 15.16
C VAL A 19 -6.60 -5.24 14.11
N ILE A 20 -5.62 -4.36 13.88
CA ILE A 20 -5.73 -3.29 12.87
C ILE A 20 -5.94 -3.89 11.47
N ARG A 21 -5.21 -4.94 11.12
CA ARG A 21 -5.36 -5.62 9.82
C ARG A 21 -6.76 -6.19 9.63
N LEU A 22 -7.27 -6.93 10.61
CA LEU A 22 -8.62 -7.51 10.55
C LEU A 22 -9.70 -6.43 10.49
N PHE A 23 -9.52 -5.35 11.25
CA PHE A 23 -10.41 -4.20 11.20
C PHE A 23 -10.46 -3.55 9.81
N LEU A 24 -9.31 -3.28 9.19
CA LEU A 24 -9.24 -2.70 7.84
C LEU A 24 -9.86 -3.62 6.79
N LEU A 25 -9.61 -4.93 6.88
CA LEU A 25 -10.24 -5.92 5.99
C LEU A 25 -11.77 -5.96 6.16
N ALA A 26 -12.26 -5.88 7.40
CA ALA A 26 -13.69 -5.80 7.66
C ALA A 26 -14.31 -4.52 7.07
N CYS A 27 -13.66 -3.36 7.23
CA CYS A 27 -14.11 -2.10 6.61
C CYS A 27 -14.18 -2.19 5.08
N ILE A 28 -13.18 -2.81 4.45
CA ILE A 28 -13.18 -3.05 2.99
C ILE A 28 -14.34 -3.98 2.60
N GLY A 29 -14.59 -5.04 3.36
CA GLY A 29 -15.73 -5.95 3.12
C GLY A 29 -17.08 -5.22 3.17
N VAL A 30 -17.30 -4.42 4.21
CA VAL A 30 -18.52 -3.59 4.35
C VAL A 30 -18.63 -2.58 3.21
N HIS A 31 -17.52 -1.96 2.80
CA HIS A 31 -17.49 -1.01 1.68
C HIS A 31 -17.89 -1.67 0.36
N ILE A 32 -17.34 -2.85 0.05
CA ILE A 32 -17.67 -3.62 -1.15
C ILE A 32 -19.15 -4.04 -1.12
N TRP A 33 -19.62 -4.52 0.02
CA TRP A 33 -21.04 -4.88 0.19
C TRP A 33 -21.96 -3.68 -0.08
N ALA A 34 -21.70 -2.53 0.53
CA ALA A 34 -22.48 -1.32 0.31
C ALA A 34 -22.45 -0.87 -1.17
N ALA A 35 -21.29 -0.96 -1.82
CA ALA A 35 -21.13 -0.61 -3.24
C ALA A 35 -21.91 -1.56 -4.17
N ILE A 36 -21.94 -2.86 -3.85
CA ILE A 36 -22.72 -3.87 -4.59
C ILE A 36 -24.20 -3.66 -4.37
N SER A 37 -24.66 -3.53 -3.12
CA SER A 37 -26.06 -3.27 -2.79
C SER A 37 -26.58 -2.03 -3.51
N LEU A 38 -25.83 -0.92 -3.47
CA LEU A 38 -26.18 0.31 -4.20
C LEU A 38 -26.21 0.10 -5.72
N THR A 39 -25.32 -0.74 -6.26
CA THR A 39 -25.31 -1.07 -7.70
C THR A 39 -26.53 -1.90 -8.09
N LEU A 40 -26.91 -2.88 -7.27
CA LEU A 40 -28.07 -3.73 -7.49
C LEU A 40 -29.37 -2.93 -7.37
N ASP A 41 -29.51 -2.08 -6.35
CA ASP A 41 -30.66 -1.19 -6.17
C ASP A 41 -30.79 -0.22 -7.34
N ASN A 42 -29.68 0.38 -7.78
CA ASN A 42 -29.65 1.24 -8.97
C ASN A 42 -30.06 0.51 -10.27
N ARG A 43 -29.81 -0.80 -10.35
CA ARG A 43 -30.20 -1.64 -11.50
C ARG A 43 -31.66 -2.06 -11.40
N LYS A 44 -32.13 -2.42 -10.21
CA LYS A 44 -33.53 -2.79 -9.93
C LYS A 44 -34.49 -1.61 -10.12
N ALA A 45 -34.06 -0.40 -9.77
CA ALA A 45 -34.80 0.84 -10.00
C ALA A 45 -34.84 1.27 -11.49
N ARG A 46 -34.23 0.51 -12.42
CA ARG A 46 -34.13 0.86 -13.84
C ARG A 46 -34.65 -0.28 -14.76
N PRO A 47 -35.98 -0.47 -14.88
CA PRO A 47 -36.57 -1.47 -15.76
C PRO A 47 -36.59 -1.09 -17.26
N GLN A 48 -36.42 0.19 -17.63
CA GLN A 48 -36.31 0.65 -19.03
C GLN A 48 -34.95 1.34 -19.22
N GLY A 49 -34.23 1.00 -20.31
CA GLY A 49 -32.94 1.61 -20.64
C GLY A 49 -33.09 3.10 -21.02
N TYR A 50 -32.01 3.89 -20.89
CA TYR A 50 -32.04 5.31 -21.25
C TYR A 50 -32.37 5.50 -22.74
N ASP A 51 -33.56 6.03 -23.02
CA ASP A 51 -34.03 6.35 -24.38
C ASP A 51 -33.28 7.55 -25.01
N GLN A 52 -32.58 8.33 -24.19
CA GLN A 52 -31.67 9.39 -24.64
C GLN A 52 -30.37 9.34 -23.86
N ASN A 53 -29.25 9.25 -24.59
CA ASN A 53 -27.89 9.29 -24.05
C ASN A 53 -27.47 10.72 -23.63
N LYS A 54 -28.39 11.51 -23.05
CA LYS A 54 -28.06 12.82 -22.46
C LYS A 54 -27.50 12.58 -21.07
N SER A 55 -26.18 12.36 -21.01
CA SER A 55 -25.43 12.31 -19.75
C SER A 55 -25.37 13.70 -19.12
N VAL A 56 -26.40 14.10 -18.38
CA VAL A 56 -26.45 15.45 -17.78
C VAL A 56 -25.36 15.67 -16.72
N GLN A 57 -24.82 14.61 -16.09
CA GLN A 57 -23.78 14.72 -15.03
C GLN A 57 -22.88 13.48 -14.84
N ALA A 58 -22.87 12.49 -15.76
CA ALA A 58 -22.05 11.29 -15.55
C ALA A 58 -20.59 11.52 -16.01
N THR A 59 -19.77 12.07 -15.12
CA THR A 59 -18.32 12.21 -15.36
C THR A 59 -17.72 10.85 -15.72
N TYR A 60 -16.80 10.81 -16.69
CA TYR A 60 -16.08 9.60 -17.13
C TYR A 60 -15.53 8.79 -15.94
N ALA A 61 -15.08 9.51 -14.92
CA ALA A 61 -14.71 9.01 -13.59
C ALA A 61 -15.75 8.10 -12.93
N ALA A 62 -17.03 8.46 -12.93
CA ALA A 62 -18.11 7.68 -12.30
C ALA A 62 -18.37 6.37 -13.05
N LYS A 63 -18.15 6.34 -14.37
CA LYS A 63 -18.24 5.11 -15.17
C LYS A 63 -17.10 4.14 -14.83
N THR A 64 -15.91 4.66 -14.56
CA THR A 64 -14.74 3.85 -14.21
C THR A 64 -14.69 3.46 -12.73
N MET A 65 -15.51 4.04 -11.84
CA MET A 65 -15.47 3.75 -10.39
C MET A 65 -15.62 2.27 -10.06
N ARG A 66 -16.58 1.56 -10.68
CA ARG A 66 -16.77 0.12 -10.43
C ARG A 66 -15.58 -0.70 -10.94
N MET A 67 -15.07 -0.36 -12.13
CA MET A 67 -13.92 -1.05 -12.73
C MET A 67 -12.65 -0.85 -11.90
N SER A 68 -12.40 0.39 -11.44
CA SER A 68 -11.28 0.68 -10.54
C SER A 68 -11.37 -0.13 -9.24
N GLY A 69 -12.58 -0.29 -8.67
CA GLY A 69 -12.77 -1.09 -7.45
C GLY A 69 -12.35 -2.57 -7.62
N ILE A 70 -12.69 -3.18 -8.77
CA ILE A 70 -12.30 -4.57 -9.06
C ILE A 70 -10.78 -4.69 -9.23
N ILE A 71 -10.16 -3.77 -9.96
CA ILE A 71 -8.70 -3.77 -10.14
C ILE A 71 -7.99 -3.55 -8.80
N LEU A 72 -8.54 -2.71 -7.92
CA LEU A 72 -8.00 -2.48 -6.58
C LEU A 72 -8.15 -3.69 -5.66
N LEU A 73 -9.23 -4.47 -5.79
CA LEU A 73 -9.37 -5.72 -5.05
C LEU A 73 -8.26 -6.71 -5.44
N ALA A 74 -7.98 -6.85 -6.74
CA ALA A 74 -6.85 -7.65 -7.21
C ALA A 74 -5.50 -7.12 -6.69
N PHE A 75 -5.32 -5.80 -6.68
CA PHE A 75 -4.14 -5.16 -6.10
C PHE A 75 -3.98 -5.46 -4.61
N ILE A 76 -5.05 -5.43 -3.81
CA ILE A 76 -5.00 -5.75 -2.38
C ILE A 76 -4.58 -7.21 -2.15
N ILE A 77 -5.13 -8.14 -2.93
CA ILE A 77 -4.74 -9.56 -2.86
C ILE A 77 -3.26 -9.73 -3.18
N PHE A 78 -2.79 -9.12 -4.28
CA PHE A 78 -1.38 -9.13 -4.65
C PHE A 78 -0.50 -8.47 -3.58
N HIS A 79 -0.95 -7.36 -2.99
CA HIS A 79 -0.22 -6.64 -1.95
C HIS A 79 -0.05 -7.48 -0.67
N ILE A 80 -1.11 -8.15 -0.24
CA ILE A 80 -1.06 -9.07 0.90
C ILE A 80 -0.17 -10.27 0.57
N ALA A 81 -0.27 -10.84 -0.63
CA ALA A 81 0.61 -11.93 -1.05
C ALA A 81 2.09 -11.50 -1.04
N HIS A 82 2.40 -10.30 -1.55
CA HIS A 82 3.75 -9.79 -1.65
C HIS A 82 4.39 -9.51 -0.29
N TYR A 83 3.70 -8.81 0.62
CA TYR A 83 4.27 -8.38 1.90
C TYR A 83 3.89 -9.24 3.10
N THR A 84 2.73 -9.90 3.10
CA THR A 84 2.30 -10.78 4.21
C THR A 84 2.68 -12.23 3.95
N ALA A 85 2.37 -12.76 2.76
CA ALA A 85 2.78 -14.12 2.40
C ALA A 85 4.22 -14.21 1.90
N ARG A 86 4.91 -13.07 1.75
CA ARG A 86 6.32 -12.96 1.30
C ARG A 86 6.56 -13.63 -0.06
N ILE A 87 5.52 -13.68 -0.89
CA ILE A 87 5.58 -14.21 -2.24
C ILE A 87 6.08 -13.08 -3.13
N VAL A 88 7.40 -12.98 -3.31
CA VAL A 88 8.02 -12.04 -4.24
C VAL A 88 8.14 -12.73 -5.60
N PRO A 89 7.42 -12.27 -6.64
CA PRO A 89 7.52 -12.87 -7.96
C PRO A 89 8.96 -12.78 -8.49
N GLY A 90 9.58 -13.94 -8.75
CA GLY A 90 10.94 -14.02 -9.27
C GLY A 90 12.06 -14.14 -8.23
N LYS A 91 11.75 -14.24 -6.92
CA LYS A 91 12.73 -14.64 -5.88
C LYS A 91 12.06 -15.52 -4.83
N GLU A 92 12.50 -16.78 -4.75
CA GLU A 92 12.13 -17.67 -3.65
C GLU A 92 12.95 -17.30 -2.42
N TYR A 93 12.32 -16.64 -1.44
CA TYR A 93 12.90 -16.54 -0.10
C TYR A 93 12.67 -17.88 0.60
N ASN A 94 13.54 -18.84 0.30
CA ASN A 94 13.46 -20.19 0.85
C ASN A 94 13.90 -20.16 2.33
N GLU A 95 12.92 -20.33 3.22
CA GLU A 95 12.96 -20.74 4.65
C GLU A 95 13.94 -20.11 5.66
N GLN A 96 15.01 -19.41 5.26
CA GLN A 96 15.89 -18.71 6.20
C GLN A 96 15.39 -17.28 6.38
N ILE A 97 14.61 -17.11 7.45
CA ILE A 97 14.05 -15.86 7.93
C ILE A 97 15.18 -14.81 7.90
N ALA A 98 14.94 -13.74 7.14
CA ALA A 98 15.83 -12.59 6.94
C ALA A 98 15.96 -11.74 8.22
N ASP A 99 16.38 -12.40 9.30
CA ASP A 99 16.76 -11.84 10.57
C ASP A 99 18.18 -11.33 10.40
N VAL A 100 18.26 -10.07 9.98
CA VAL A 100 19.54 -9.38 9.83
C VAL A 100 19.75 -8.55 11.08
N ALA A 101 21.00 -8.48 11.55
CA ALA A 101 21.39 -7.60 12.64
C ALA A 101 20.82 -6.20 12.40
N LEU A 102 20.15 -5.63 13.41
CA LEU A 102 19.64 -4.27 13.34
C LEU A 102 20.81 -3.31 13.24
N VAL A 103 21.15 -2.86 12.04
CA VAL A 103 22.21 -1.87 11.83
C VAL A 103 21.63 -0.46 11.87
N LYS A 104 22.21 0.42 12.68
CA LYS A 104 21.87 1.85 12.74
C LYS A 104 23.11 2.66 12.34
N HIS A 105 23.08 3.30 11.17
CA HIS A 105 24.19 4.07 10.58
C HIS A 105 25.47 3.27 10.26
N GLY A 106 25.36 1.95 10.03
CA GLY A 106 26.51 1.09 9.74
C GLY A 106 27.00 0.27 10.93
N GLU A 107 26.52 0.57 12.15
CA GLU A 107 26.86 -0.16 13.37
C GLU A 107 25.74 -1.12 13.80
N PRO A 108 26.04 -2.39 14.15
CA PRO A 108 25.05 -3.30 14.70
C PRO A 108 24.58 -2.83 16.09
N VAL A 109 23.27 -2.72 16.28
CA VAL A 109 22.66 -2.36 17.56
C VAL A 109 22.68 -3.58 18.46
N LEU A 110 23.58 -3.55 19.44
CA LEU A 110 23.66 -4.53 20.50
C LEU A 110 22.69 -4.15 21.63
N HIS A 111 21.94 -5.12 22.14
CA HIS A 111 21.19 -4.98 23.38
C HIS A 111 21.73 -6.02 24.36
N ASN A 112 22.31 -5.56 25.49
CA ASN A 112 22.95 -6.42 26.50
C ASN A 112 24.08 -7.34 25.98
N GLY A 113 24.78 -6.92 24.91
CA GLY A 113 25.86 -7.71 24.31
C GLY A 113 25.41 -8.70 23.22
N GLU A 114 24.10 -8.84 22.99
CA GLU A 114 23.54 -9.68 21.93
C GLU A 114 23.09 -8.83 20.73
N VAL A 115 23.28 -9.39 19.54
CA VAL A 115 22.87 -8.75 18.28
C VAL A 115 21.36 -8.81 18.16
N VAL A 116 20.72 -7.66 18.08
CA VAL A 116 19.27 -7.59 17.91
C VAL A 116 18.93 -7.96 16.47
N MET A 117 18.38 -9.15 16.28
CA MET A 117 17.88 -9.60 14.99
C MET A 117 16.57 -8.88 14.62
N THR A 118 16.46 -8.42 13.38
CA THR A 118 15.23 -7.80 12.87
C THR A 118 14.91 -8.22 11.44
N PHE A 119 13.63 -8.20 11.09
CA PHE A 119 13.17 -8.46 9.73
C PHE A 119 13.73 -7.40 8.77
N ASN A 120 14.48 -7.83 7.76
CA ASN A 120 15.00 -6.93 6.74
C ASN A 120 13.94 -6.54 5.69
N VAL A 121 12.98 -5.72 6.12
CA VAL A 121 11.90 -5.20 5.28
C VAL A 121 12.44 -4.33 4.14
N TYR A 122 13.55 -3.62 4.38
CA TYR A 122 14.17 -2.75 3.38
C TYR A 122 14.68 -3.55 2.16
N ASP A 123 15.41 -4.64 2.38
CA ASP A 123 15.94 -5.43 1.27
C ASP A 123 14.82 -6.18 0.53
N MET A 124 13.80 -6.68 1.25
CA MET A 124 12.61 -7.29 0.64
C MET A 124 11.85 -6.29 -0.25
N MET A 125 11.72 -5.04 0.19
CA MET A 125 11.11 -3.96 -0.59
C MET A 125 11.92 -3.67 -1.87
N ILE A 126 13.24 -3.54 -1.76
CA ILE A 126 14.12 -3.31 -2.92
C ILE A 126 14.03 -4.48 -3.89
N ASP A 127 14.09 -5.72 -3.39
CA ASP A 127 14.04 -6.91 -4.22
C ASP A 127 12.72 -7.03 -4.99
N GLY A 128 11.59 -6.73 -4.34
CA GLY A 128 10.29 -6.72 -5.00
C GLY A 128 10.17 -5.65 -6.09
N PHE A 129 10.69 -4.44 -5.85
CA PHE A 129 10.61 -3.34 -6.83
C PHE A 129 11.72 -3.35 -7.89
N ASN A 130 12.76 -4.17 -7.73
CA ASN A 130 13.76 -4.39 -8.78
C ASN A 130 13.14 -5.10 -10.00
N VAL A 131 12.10 -5.90 -9.77
CA VAL A 131 11.31 -6.52 -10.84
C VAL A 131 10.48 -5.45 -11.54
N TRP A 132 10.89 -5.07 -12.75
CA TRP A 132 10.32 -3.93 -13.49
C TRP A 132 8.80 -4.01 -13.66
N TRP A 133 8.25 -5.21 -13.91
CA TRP A 133 6.81 -5.40 -14.11
C TRP A 133 6.02 -5.30 -12.80
N VAL A 134 6.62 -5.71 -11.67
CA VAL A 134 6.03 -5.55 -10.32
C VAL A 134 5.95 -4.06 -10.00
N SER A 135 7.02 -3.31 -10.25
CA SER A 135 7.04 -1.85 -10.08
C SER A 135 6.02 -1.16 -10.97
N ALA A 136 5.94 -1.51 -12.26
CA ALA A 136 4.94 -0.96 -13.17
C ALA A 136 3.51 -1.24 -12.68
N PHE A 137 3.22 -2.48 -12.25
CA PHE A 137 1.93 -2.86 -11.68
C PHE A 137 1.58 -2.03 -10.45
N TYR A 138 2.52 -1.88 -9.50
CA TYR A 138 2.31 -1.09 -8.28
C TYR A 138 2.07 0.40 -8.58
N ILE A 139 2.80 0.98 -9.54
CA ILE A 139 2.61 2.39 -9.94
C ILE A 139 1.22 2.56 -10.56
N ILE A 140 0.82 1.70 -11.50
CA ILE A 140 -0.50 1.77 -12.13
C ILE A 140 -1.61 1.58 -11.09
N ALA A 141 -1.49 0.57 -10.22
CA ALA A 141 -2.47 0.28 -9.19
C ALA A 141 -2.60 1.42 -8.17
N THR A 142 -1.49 2.04 -7.77
CA THR A 142 -1.51 3.21 -6.88
C THR A 142 -2.16 4.42 -7.55
N GLY A 143 -1.94 4.60 -8.87
CA GLY A 143 -2.64 5.63 -9.65
C GLY A 143 -4.15 5.42 -9.66
N LEU A 144 -4.59 4.18 -9.92
CA LEU A 144 -6.01 3.80 -9.86
C LEU A 144 -6.59 3.95 -8.45
N LEU A 145 -5.81 3.64 -7.41
CA LEU A 145 -6.19 3.81 -6.01
C LEU A 145 -6.43 5.28 -5.68
N CYS A 146 -5.52 6.16 -6.10
CA CYS A 146 -5.63 7.59 -5.87
C CYS A 146 -6.80 8.21 -6.63
N MET A 147 -7.07 7.74 -7.86
CA MET A 147 -8.27 8.11 -8.61
C MET A 147 -9.54 7.65 -7.87
N HIS A 148 -9.62 6.39 -7.45
CA HIS A 148 -10.74 5.84 -6.70
C HIS A 148 -10.99 6.62 -5.40
N LEU A 149 -9.92 6.94 -4.67
CA LEU A 149 -9.99 7.68 -3.42
C LEU A 149 -10.45 9.12 -3.63
N THR A 150 -9.93 9.81 -4.65
CA THR A 150 -10.37 11.17 -5.02
C THR A 150 -11.89 11.23 -5.21
N HIS A 151 -12.46 10.25 -5.90
CA HIS A 151 -13.90 10.15 -6.12
C HIS A 151 -14.68 9.67 -4.90
N GLY A 152 -14.14 8.72 -4.13
CA GLY A 152 -14.74 8.23 -2.89
C GLY A 152 -14.88 9.34 -1.85
N VAL A 153 -13.82 10.14 -1.67
CA VAL A 153 -13.80 11.29 -0.77
C VAL A 153 -14.85 12.33 -1.19
N SER A 154 -14.89 12.72 -2.47
CA SER A 154 -15.93 13.66 -2.97
C SER A 154 -17.36 13.11 -2.78
N SER A 155 -17.56 11.80 -2.92
CA SER A 155 -18.87 11.16 -2.71
C SER A 155 -19.27 11.10 -1.23
N MET A 156 -18.33 10.86 -0.32
CA MET A 156 -18.58 10.87 1.12
C MET A 156 -19.04 12.27 1.58
N PHE A 157 -18.37 13.33 1.12
CA PHE A 157 -18.77 14.71 1.41
C PHE A 157 -20.12 15.10 0.80
N GLN A 158 -20.53 14.45 -0.30
CA GLN A 158 -21.89 14.60 -0.82
C GLN A 158 -22.93 14.01 0.13
N THR A 159 -22.70 12.79 0.64
CA THR A 159 -23.66 12.11 1.54
C THR A 159 -23.85 12.85 2.86
N VAL A 160 -22.79 13.47 3.41
CA VAL A 160 -22.86 14.27 4.64
C VAL A 160 -23.51 15.64 4.40
N GLY A 161 -23.81 16.02 3.15
CA GLY A 161 -24.46 17.29 2.82
C GLY A 161 -23.51 18.50 2.78
N LEU A 162 -22.21 18.30 3.00
CA LEU A 162 -21.18 19.35 2.95
C LEU A 162 -20.90 19.87 1.53
N ARG A 163 -21.40 19.18 0.51
CA ARG A 163 -21.22 19.54 -0.90
C ARG A 163 -22.30 20.51 -1.41
N ASN A 164 -22.25 21.77 -0.97
CA ASN A 164 -23.08 22.86 -1.50
C ASN A 164 -22.52 23.43 -2.83
N GLN A 165 -23.32 24.16 -3.63
CA GLN A 165 -22.92 24.73 -4.94
C GLN A 165 -21.63 25.58 -4.88
N LEU A 166 -21.39 26.24 -3.74
CA LEU A 166 -20.20 27.07 -3.49
C LEU A 166 -18.94 26.26 -3.14
N TRP A 167 -19.11 25.09 -2.51
CA TRP A 167 -17.99 24.27 -2.00
C TRP A 167 -17.63 23.12 -2.92
N ARG A 168 -18.52 22.73 -3.83
CA ARG A 168 -18.31 21.63 -4.79
C ARG A 168 -16.97 21.76 -5.54
N ALA A 169 -16.73 22.92 -6.16
CA ALA A 169 -15.50 23.14 -6.94
C ALA A 169 -14.22 23.13 -6.09
N ARG A 170 -14.29 23.59 -4.83
CA ARG A 170 -13.15 23.58 -3.90
C ARG A 170 -12.84 22.18 -3.41
N LEU A 171 -13.88 21.42 -3.02
CA LEU A 171 -13.74 20.04 -2.56
C LEU A 171 -13.21 19.13 -3.66
N ASP A 172 -13.70 19.27 -4.89
CA ASP A 172 -13.21 18.47 -6.02
C ASP A 172 -11.75 18.79 -6.36
N ARG A 173 -11.35 20.07 -6.26
CA ARG A 173 -9.94 20.48 -6.42
C ARG A 173 -9.05 19.93 -5.32
N PHE A 174 -9.50 20.03 -4.07
CA PHE A 174 -8.78 19.49 -2.92
C PHE A 174 -8.59 17.98 -3.03
N ALA A 175 -9.65 17.23 -3.34
CA ALA A 175 -9.58 15.79 -3.51
C ALA A 175 -8.58 15.39 -4.60
N ARG A 176 -8.54 16.13 -5.72
CA ARG A 176 -7.57 15.90 -6.81
C ARG A 176 -6.13 16.18 -6.39
N ILE A 177 -5.88 17.32 -5.72
CA ILE A 177 -4.54 17.67 -5.22
C ILE A 177 -4.07 16.59 -4.24
N TYR A 178 -4.93 16.20 -3.30
CA TYR A 178 -4.64 15.14 -2.35
C TYR A 178 -4.27 13.83 -3.05
N GLY A 179 -5.06 13.40 -4.04
CA GLY A 179 -4.78 12.20 -4.81
C GLY A 179 -3.43 12.25 -5.55
N VAL A 180 -3.07 13.38 -6.15
CA VAL A 180 -1.78 13.55 -6.84
C VAL A 180 -0.61 13.54 -5.86
N VAL A 181 -0.72 14.23 -4.73
CA VAL A 181 0.33 14.27 -3.71
C VAL A 181 0.59 12.87 -3.14
N VAL A 182 -0.48 12.15 -2.80
CA VAL A 182 -0.38 10.77 -2.30
C VAL A 182 0.22 9.85 -3.37
N PHE A 183 -0.25 9.95 -4.62
CA PHE A 183 0.30 9.17 -5.73
C PHE A 183 1.80 9.40 -5.90
N LEU A 184 2.25 10.66 -5.94
CA LEU A 184 3.67 10.99 -6.07
C LEU A 184 4.48 10.45 -4.88
N GLY A 185 3.97 10.61 -3.65
CA GLY A 185 4.63 10.08 -2.45
C GLY A 185 4.87 8.58 -2.50
N PHE A 186 3.88 7.80 -2.96
CA PHE A 186 4.01 6.35 -3.10
C PHE A 186 4.76 5.91 -4.36
N ALA A 187 4.66 6.65 -5.46
CA ALA A 187 5.34 6.34 -6.71
C ALA A 187 6.85 6.62 -6.67
N VAL A 188 7.31 7.53 -5.80
CA VAL A 188 8.74 7.82 -5.62
C VAL A 188 9.52 6.58 -5.18
N ILE A 189 8.94 5.70 -4.35
CA ILE A 189 9.62 4.49 -3.85
C ILE A 189 10.02 3.52 -4.98
N PRO A 190 9.09 2.97 -5.78
CA PRO A 190 9.44 2.05 -6.87
C PRO A 190 10.33 2.72 -7.92
N VAL A 191 10.12 4.01 -8.22
CA VAL A 191 10.98 4.76 -9.15
C VAL A 191 12.40 4.90 -8.62
N ALA A 192 12.59 5.20 -7.33
CA ALA A 192 13.91 5.30 -6.70
C ALA A 192 14.66 3.96 -6.67
N VAL A 193 13.93 2.85 -6.54
CA VAL A 193 14.52 1.50 -6.65
C VAL A 193 14.93 1.20 -8.08
N MET A 194 14.05 1.45 -9.06
CA MET A 194 14.34 1.20 -10.48
C MET A 194 15.49 2.04 -11.04
N THR A 195 15.65 3.27 -10.53
CA THR A 195 16.76 4.17 -10.91
C THR A 195 18.08 3.85 -10.20
N GLY A 196 18.09 2.88 -9.28
CA GLY A 196 19.29 2.45 -8.56
C GLY A 196 19.80 3.45 -7.52
N ILE A 197 19.02 4.48 -7.19
CA ILE A 197 19.31 5.43 -6.10
C ILE A 197 19.28 4.69 -4.76
N LEU A 198 18.34 3.76 -4.60
CA LEU A 198 18.25 2.90 -3.43
C LEU A 198 18.99 1.59 -3.69
N LYS A 199 20.10 1.40 -2.99
CA LYS A 199 20.90 0.17 -3.02
C LYS A 199 20.60 -0.68 -1.78
N LYS A 200 20.76 -2.00 -1.94
CA LYS A 200 20.71 -2.95 -0.82
C LYS A 200 21.75 -2.55 0.22
N THR A 201 21.41 -2.77 1.48
CA THR A 201 22.42 -2.70 2.53
C THR A 201 23.39 -3.85 2.25
N ALA A 202 24.68 -3.55 2.06
CA ALA A 202 25.71 -4.57 2.02
C ALA A 202 25.55 -5.48 3.25
N PRO A 203 25.82 -6.80 3.12
CA PRO A 203 25.40 -7.76 4.13
C PRO A 203 26.01 -7.35 5.46
N ALA A 204 25.16 -6.96 6.41
CA ALA A 204 25.54 -6.90 7.81
C ALA A 204 26.04 -8.27 8.31
N VAL A 205 25.89 -9.33 7.50
CA VAL A 205 26.50 -10.65 7.69
C VAL A 205 28.02 -10.57 7.68
N GLU A 206 28.67 -9.79 6.79
CA GLU A 206 30.15 -9.66 6.82
C GLU A 206 30.63 -8.93 8.08
N ALA A 207 29.91 -7.88 8.50
CA ALA A 207 30.23 -7.16 9.74
C ALA A 207 29.97 -8.03 10.99
N VAL A 208 28.93 -8.85 10.99
CA VAL A 208 28.61 -9.77 12.08
C VAL A 208 29.56 -10.97 12.11
N GLU A 209 29.94 -11.55 10.97
CA GLU A 209 30.98 -12.61 10.91
C GLU A 209 32.33 -12.08 11.41
N VAL A 210 32.74 -10.89 10.98
CA VAL A 210 34.00 -10.27 11.44
C VAL A 210 33.96 -9.93 12.93
N ILE A 211 32.81 -9.52 13.48
CA ILE A 211 32.69 -9.20 14.92
C ILE A 211 32.55 -10.48 15.77
N VAL A 212 31.85 -11.51 15.30
CA VAL A 212 31.70 -12.80 15.98
C VAL A 212 33.02 -13.58 15.98
N GLU A 213 33.84 -13.46 14.93
CA GLU A 213 35.19 -14.04 14.87
C GLU A 213 36.20 -13.29 15.75
N GLN A 214 35.91 -12.04 16.14
CA GLN A 214 36.75 -11.21 17.01
C GLN A 214 36.36 -11.24 18.51
N LEU A 215 35.31 -11.96 18.90
CA LEU A 215 34.94 -12.15 20.30
C LEU A 215 35.71 -13.34 20.90
N PRO A 216 36.41 -13.18 22.05
CA PRO A 216 37.00 -14.32 22.75
C PRO A 216 35.90 -15.27 23.24
N GLN A 217 36.08 -16.56 22.93
CA GLN A 217 35.22 -17.69 23.33
C GLN A 217 35.00 -17.77 24.84
#